data_AF-A0A7Z9UR89-F1
#
_entry.id   AF-A0A7Z9UR89-F1
#
_cell.length_a   1.000
_cell.length_b   1.000
_cell.length_c   1.000
_cell.angle_alpha   90.00
_cell.angle_beta   90.00
_cell.angle_gamma   90.00
#
_symmetry.space_group_name_H-M   'P 1'
#
loop_
_entity.id
_entity.type
_entity.pdbx_description
1 polymer ?
#
loop_
_entity_poly.entity_id
_entity_poly.type
_entity_poly.pdbx_seq_one_letter_code
_entity_poly.pdbx_strand_id
1 'polypeptide(L)'
;GSSWTPHKFKMAASGCPRNCAEATIKDFGVVCVDSGYELHVGGNGGIKVRATDLLCSVTTEAEVLEYCAAYMQFYREDAHYLERTAPWIERIGLQRVKDEVVEDADKRKAYAERFAIAQSVSQEDPWKERADGGEKHEFTPLKEING
;
A
#
# COMPACT_ATOMS: atom_id res chain seq x y z
N GLY A 1 9.05 -0.32 11.59
CA GLY A 1 7.86 -0.74 12.34
C GLY A 1 6.79 -1.30 11.43
N SER A 2 5.97 -2.23 11.91
CA SER A 2 4.82 -2.79 11.17
C SER A 2 3.70 -1.73 11.10
N SER A 3 3.08 -1.56 9.94
CA SER A 3 1.88 -0.72 9.74
C SER A 3 0.62 -1.28 10.40
N TRP A 4 0.77 -2.28 11.29
CA TRP A 4 -0.29 -3.00 12.03
C TRP A 4 -1.56 -3.25 11.20
N THR A 5 -1.38 -3.71 9.96
CA THR A 5 -2.50 -4.15 9.13
C THR A 5 -3.01 -5.50 9.63
N PRO A 6 -4.33 -5.79 9.56
CA PRO A 6 -4.91 -7.04 10.06
C PRO A 6 -4.25 -8.31 9.53
N HIS A 7 -3.65 -8.24 8.34
CA HIS A 7 -2.80 -9.27 7.75
C HIS A 7 -1.74 -8.59 6.85
N LYS A 8 -0.72 -9.35 6.38
CA LYS A 8 0.24 -8.94 5.33
C LYS A 8 -0.46 -8.22 4.17
N PHE A 9 0.09 -7.07 3.78
CA PHE A 9 -0.46 -6.16 2.77
C PHE A 9 0.59 -5.91 1.69
N LYS A 10 0.23 -6.05 0.42
CA LYS A 10 1.11 -5.84 -0.73
C LYS A 10 0.61 -4.66 -1.56
N MET A 11 1.55 -3.86 -2.00
CA MET A 11 1.32 -2.75 -2.91
C MET A 11 2.18 -2.91 -4.16
N ALA A 12 1.71 -2.37 -5.27
CA ALA A 12 2.54 -2.19 -6.46
C ALA A 12 2.07 -0.97 -7.25
N ALA A 13 3.02 -0.32 -7.91
CA ALA A 13 2.77 0.76 -8.85
C ALA A 13 3.35 0.37 -10.21
N SER A 14 2.58 0.54 -11.28
CA SER A 14 3.03 0.31 -12.65
C SER A 14 2.92 1.59 -13.46
N GLY A 15 4.03 2.02 -14.06
CA GLY A 15 4.12 3.26 -14.84
C GLY A 15 3.39 3.25 -16.18
N CYS A 16 2.76 2.14 -16.57
CA CYS A 16 1.93 2.08 -17.78
C CYS A 16 0.86 0.99 -17.66
N PRO A 17 -0.16 0.98 -18.54
CA PRO A 17 -1.24 -0.01 -18.52
C PRO A 17 -0.79 -1.46 -18.75
N ARG A 18 0.45 -1.68 -19.20
CA ARG A 18 1.01 -3.03 -19.33
C ARG A 18 1.16 -3.75 -17.99
N ASN A 19 1.07 -3.03 -16.86
CA ASN A 19 0.95 -3.62 -15.53
C ASN A 19 2.09 -4.58 -15.16
N CYS A 20 3.33 -4.24 -15.55
CA CYS A 20 4.52 -5.10 -15.32
C CYS A 20 4.90 -5.29 -13.84
N ALA A 21 4.26 -4.55 -12.92
CA ALA A 21 4.42 -4.76 -11.48
C ALA A 21 3.30 -5.63 -10.87
N GLU A 22 2.43 -6.16 -11.74
CA GLU A 22 1.25 -6.95 -11.40
C GLU A 22 0.40 -6.28 -10.29
N ALA A 23 0.11 -4.98 -10.47
CA ALA A 23 -0.67 -4.17 -9.54
C ALA A 23 -2.10 -4.69 -9.36
N THR A 24 -2.67 -5.28 -10.41
CA THR A 24 -4.05 -5.81 -10.43
C THR A 24 -4.25 -7.12 -9.65
N ILE A 25 -3.24 -7.60 -8.92
CA ILE A 25 -3.35 -8.74 -7.98
C ILE A 25 -2.80 -8.40 -6.58
N LYS A 26 -2.51 -7.12 -6.31
CA LYS A 26 -2.05 -6.65 -5.00
C LYS A 26 -3.23 -6.17 -4.15
N ASP A 27 -2.99 -6.06 -2.85
CA ASP A 27 -4.01 -5.60 -1.90
C ASP A 27 -4.40 -4.12 -2.19
N PHE A 28 -3.45 -3.32 -2.70
CA PHE A 28 -3.64 -2.00 -3.33
C PHE A 28 -2.68 -1.85 -4.53
N GLY A 29 -3.20 -1.45 -5.68
CA GLY A 29 -2.45 -1.33 -6.94
C GLY A 29 -2.63 0.05 -7.56
N VAL A 30 -1.56 0.59 -8.12
CA VAL A 30 -1.58 1.85 -8.89
C VAL A 30 -1.16 1.53 -10.32
N VAL A 31 -1.98 1.93 -11.29
CA VAL A 31 -1.67 1.78 -12.72
C VAL A 31 -1.72 3.15 -13.38
N CYS A 32 -0.60 3.64 -13.89
CA CYS A 32 -0.58 4.89 -14.64
C CYS A 32 -1.24 4.70 -16.00
N VAL A 33 -2.10 5.64 -16.35
CA VAL A 33 -2.84 5.76 -17.60
C VAL A 33 -2.63 7.17 -18.15
N ASP A 34 -3.02 7.42 -19.40
CA ASP A 34 -2.82 8.73 -20.03
C ASP A 34 -3.50 9.88 -19.26
N SER A 35 -4.59 9.59 -18.54
CA SER A 35 -5.36 10.55 -17.74
C SER A 35 -4.91 10.68 -16.27
N GLY A 36 -3.85 9.97 -15.84
CA GLY A 36 -3.36 9.97 -14.46
C GLY A 36 -3.13 8.57 -13.92
N TYR A 37 -3.83 8.20 -12.86
CA TYR A 37 -3.62 6.96 -12.11
C TYR A 37 -4.95 6.27 -11.81
N GLU A 38 -5.04 4.99 -12.17
CA GLU A 38 -6.11 4.12 -11.67
C GLU A 38 -5.69 3.46 -10.37
N LEU A 39 -6.59 3.52 -9.38
CA LEU A 39 -6.42 2.89 -8.08
C LEU A 39 -7.23 1.60 -8.03
N HIS A 40 -6.56 0.50 -7.71
CA HIS A 40 -7.09 -0.85 -7.76
C HIS A 40 -6.98 -1.52 -6.38
N VAL A 41 -8.01 -2.23 -5.91
CA VAL A 41 -8.07 -2.77 -4.53
C VAL A 41 -8.54 -4.22 -4.46
N GLY A 42 -8.18 -4.91 -3.39
CA GLY A 42 -8.70 -6.24 -3.07
C GLY A 42 -8.10 -7.39 -3.88
N GLY A 43 -6.97 -7.20 -4.56
CA GLY A 43 -6.30 -8.27 -5.29
C GLY A 43 -5.65 -9.31 -4.36
N ASN A 44 -5.51 -10.53 -4.86
CA ASN A 44 -4.77 -11.58 -4.16
C ASN A 44 -4.06 -12.51 -5.16
N GLY A 45 -2.73 -12.40 -5.26
CA GLY A 45 -1.89 -13.36 -5.99
C GLY A 45 -1.54 -14.64 -5.22
N GLY A 46 -2.39 -15.06 -4.27
CA GLY A 46 -2.17 -16.26 -3.44
C GLY A 46 -2.81 -17.52 -4.02
N ILE A 47 -3.09 -18.51 -3.15
CA ILE A 47 -3.70 -19.80 -3.53
C ILE A 47 -5.02 -19.60 -4.27
N LYS A 48 -5.94 -18.77 -3.73
CA LYS A 48 -7.13 -18.31 -4.44
C LYS A 48 -6.82 -16.98 -5.13
N VAL A 49 -6.50 -17.03 -6.42
CA VAL A 49 -6.23 -15.82 -7.20
C VAL A 49 -7.49 -14.96 -7.29
N ARG A 50 -7.35 -13.67 -6.99
CA ARG A 50 -8.42 -12.66 -7.15
C ARG A 50 -7.84 -11.44 -7.85
N ALA A 51 -8.47 -11.01 -8.93
CA ALA A 51 -8.18 -9.72 -9.56
C ALA A 51 -8.65 -8.57 -8.66
N THR A 52 -8.05 -7.40 -8.80
CA THR A 52 -8.51 -6.19 -8.13
C THR A 52 -9.83 -5.67 -8.71
N ASP A 53 -10.52 -4.86 -7.91
CA ASP A 53 -11.58 -3.99 -8.39
C ASP A 53 -11.06 -2.56 -8.57
N LEU A 54 -11.63 -1.81 -9.51
CA LEU A 54 -11.33 -0.38 -9.67
C LEU A 54 -11.97 0.41 -8.52
N LEU A 55 -11.15 1.05 -7.71
CA LEU A 55 -11.59 1.98 -6.67
C LEU A 55 -12.04 3.29 -7.32
N CYS A 56 -11.11 4.02 -7.94
CA CYS A 56 -11.33 5.27 -8.64
C CYS A 56 -10.10 5.63 -9.50
N SER A 57 -10.19 6.74 -10.23
CA SER A 57 -9.07 7.36 -10.94
C SER A 57 -8.74 8.71 -10.32
N VAL A 58 -7.45 9.03 -10.22
CA VAL A 58 -6.93 10.30 -9.69
C VAL A 58 -5.89 10.87 -10.64
N THR A 59 -5.56 12.16 -10.48
CA THR A 59 -4.71 12.88 -11.44
C THR A 59 -3.32 13.20 -10.93
N THR A 60 -3.11 13.13 -9.61
CA THR A 60 -1.84 13.51 -8.98
C THR A 60 -1.31 12.42 -8.05
N GLU A 61 0.02 12.38 -7.87
CA GLU A 61 0.68 11.48 -6.92
C GLU A 61 0.25 11.74 -5.47
N ALA A 62 -0.02 13.01 -5.13
CA ALA A 62 -0.53 13.37 -3.81
C ALA A 62 -1.88 12.72 -3.52
N GLU A 63 -2.79 12.69 -4.50
CA GLU A 63 -4.06 11.97 -4.38
C GLU A 63 -3.82 10.46 -4.26
N VAL A 64 -2.91 9.86 -5.03
CA VAL A 64 -2.58 8.43 -4.90
C VAL A 64 -2.19 8.09 -3.46
N LEU A 65 -1.34 8.91 -2.83
CA LEU A 65 -0.90 8.72 -1.45
C LEU A 65 -2.05 8.92 -0.45
N GLU A 66 -2.89 9.95 -0.61
CA GLU A 66 -4.05 10.20 0.26
C GLU A 66 -5.04 9.03 0.23
N TYR A 67 -5.42 8.57 -0.96
CA TYR A 67 -6.36 7.45 -1.12
C TYR A 67 -5.77 6.13 -0.60
N CYS A 68 -4.47 5.90 -0.82
CA CYS A 68 -3.78 4.72 -0.28
C CYS A 68 -3.83 4.72 1.26
N ALA A 69 -3.45 5.85 1.89
CA ALA A 69 -3.47 5.99 3.34
C ALA A 69 -4.89 5.81 3.90
N ALA A 70 -5.89 6.40 3.26
CA ALA A 70 -7.28 6.29 3.68
C ALA A 70 -7.82 4.85 3.58
N TYR A 71 -7.58 4.18 2.44
CA TYR A 71 -7.96 2.78 2.24
C TYR A 71 -7.28 1.85 3.26
N MET A 72 -5.98 2.05 3.51
CA MET A 72 -5.25 1.27 4.50
C MET A 72 -5.80 1.49 5.91
N GLN A 73 -6.13 2.72 6.29
CA GLN A 73 -6.69 3.00 7.60
C GLN A 73 -8.09 2.39 7.77
N PHE A 74 -8.95 2.52 6.76
CA PHE A 74 -10.27 1.91 6.81
C PHE A 74 -10.18 0.38 6.93
N TYR A 75 -9.28 -0.25 6.15
CA TYR A 75 -8.99 -1.67 6.28
C TYR A 75 -8.50 -2.06 7.70
N ARG A 76 -7.63 -1.26 8.31
CA ARG A 76 -7.15 -1.47 9.69
C ARG A 76 -8.27 -1.40 10.73
N GLU A 77 -9.25 -0.54 10.51
CA GLU A 77 -10.35 -0.30 11.45
C GLU A 77 -11.54 -1.26 11.26
N ASP A 78 -11.82 -1.73 10.03
CA ASP A 78 -13.02 -2.51 9.71
C ASP A 78 -12.77 -4.03 9.50
N ALA A 79 -11.59 -4.43 9.05
CA ALA A 79 -11.33 -5.85 8.77
C ALA A 79 -11.07 -6.65 10.05
N HIS A 80 -11.47 -7.92 10.04
CA HIS A 80 -11.22 -8.82 11.16
C HIS A 80 -9.74 -9.20 11.27
N TYR A 81 -9.32 -9.61 12.46
CA TYR A 81 -7.96 -10.10 12.68
C TYR A 81 -7.60 -11.25 11.72
N LEU A 82 -6.44 -11.16 11.07
CA LEU A 82 -5.95 -12.08 10.03
C LEU A 82 -6.79 -12.17 8.75
N GLU A 83 -7.77 -11.28 8.56
CA GLU A 83 -8.50 -11.16 7.31
C GLU A 83 -7.62 -10.49 6.24
N ARG A 84 -7.63 -10.98 5.00
CA ARG A 84 -6.98 -10.34 3.85
C ARG A 84 -7.94 -9.32 3.21
N THR A 85 -7.43 -8.34 2.46
CA THR A 85 -8.29 -7.35 1.77
C THR A 85 -9.26 -7.98 0.77
N ALA A 86 -8.86 -9.04 0.07
CA ALA A 86 -9.71 -9.79 -0.85
C ALA A 86 -11.00 -10.34 -0.19
N PRO A 87 -10.94 -11.23 0.82
CA PRO A 87 -12.13 -11.70 1.52
C PRO A 87 -12.85 -10.59 2.30
N TRP A 88 -12.13 -9.58 2.78
CA TRP A 88 -12.74 -8.40 3.40
C TRP A 88 -13.67 -7.67 2.42
N ILE A 89 -13.20 -7.34 1.22
CA ILE A 89 -14.04 -6.72 0.16
C ILE A 89 -15.15 -7.65 -0.30
N GLU A 90 -14.90 -8.97 -0.42
CA GLU A 90 -15.96 -9.95 -0.70
C GLU A 90 -17.06 -9.93 0.37
N ARG A 91 -16.70 -9.68 1.64
CA ARG A 91 -17.64 -9.62 2.77
C ARG A 91 -18.41 -8.31 2.86
N ILE A 92 -17.73 -7.17 2.74
CA ILE A 92 -18.34 -5.85 2.97
C ILE A 92 -18.89 -5.20 1.70
N GLY A 93 -18.48 -5.71 0.53
CA GLY A 93 -18.79 -5.15 -0.77
C GLY A 93 -17.90 -3.95 -1.15
N LEU A 94 -17.53 -3.87 -2.43
CA LEU A 94 -16.74 -2.75 -2.97
C LEU A 94 -17.42 -1.40 -2.76
N GLN A 95 -18.76 -1.35 -2.86
CA GLN A 95 -19.50 -0.10 -2.71
C GLN A 95 -19.26 0.54 -1.34
N ARG A 96 -19.23 -0.24 -0.26
CA ARG A 96 -18.93 0.28 1.08
C ARG A 96 -17.54 0.88 1.18
N VAL A 97 -16.55 0.30 0.47
CA VAL A 97 -15.21 0.89 0.39
C VAL A 97 -15.23 2.22 -0.36
N LYS A 98 -16.00 2.32 -1.45
CA LYS A 98 -16.15 3.58 -2.20
C LYS A 98 -16.85 4.65 -1.36
N ASP A 99 -17.91 4.30 -0.65
CA ASP A 99 -18.65 5.23 0.20
C ASP A 99 -17.76 5.83 1.32
N GLU A 100 -16.83 5.03 1.86
CA GLU A 100 -15.93 5.46 2.94
C GLU A 100 -14.68 6.23 2.45
N VAL A 101 -14.17 5.91 1.24
CA VAL A 101 -12.87 6.42 0.77
C VAL A 101 -13.00 7.36 -0.43
N VAL A 102 -13.95 7.14 -1.33
CA VAL A 102 -14.09 7.89 -2.59
C VAL A 102 -15.16 8.97 -2.47
N GLU A 103 -16.37 8.58 -2.09
CA GLU A 103 -17.56 9.45 -2.13
C GLU A 103 -17.58 10.50 -1.00
N ASP A 104 -16.88 10.23 0.11
CA ASP A 104 -16.77 11.13 1.26
C ASP A 104 -15.32 11.62 1.44
N ALA A 105 -15.06 12.83 0.95
CA ALA A 105 -13.74 13.44 1.00
C ALA A 105 -13.28 13.78 2.43
N ASP A 106 -14.20 14.11 3.32
CA ASP A 106 -13.87 14.48 4.69
C ASP A 106 -13.49 13.22 5.49
N LYS A 107 -14.23 12.13 5.32
CA LYS A 107 -13.82 10.82 5.84
C LYS A 107 -12.48 10.38 5.29
N ARG A 108 -12.26 10.47 3.97
CA ARG A 108 -10.97 10.09 3.35
C ARG A 108 -9.80 10.84 4.01
N LYS A 109 -9.91 12.16 4.16
CA LYS A 109 -8.87 12.97 4.80
C LYS A 109 -8.68 12.59 6.27
N ALA A 110 -9.76 12.36 7.01
CA ALA A 110 -9.68 11.93 8.39
C ALA A 110 -9.00 10.56 8.54
N TYR A 111 -9.26 9.62 7.63
CA TYR A 111 -8.57 8.32 7.58
C TYR A 111 -7.07 8.49 7.27
N ALA A 112 -6.73 9.31 6.27
CA ALA A 112 -5.34 9.57 5.89
C ALA A 112 -4.54 10.23 7.03
N GLU A 113 -5.14 11.18 7.75
CA GLU A 113 -4.53 11.83 8.91
C GLU A 113 -4.26 10.83 10.04
N ARG A 114 -5.25 9.99 10.40
CA ARG A 114 -5.07 8.95 11.42
C ARG A 114 -3.99 7.95 11.03
N PHE A 115 -3.89 7.61 9.75
CA PHE A 115 -2.82 6.76 9.23
C PHE A 115 -1.44 7.41 9.43
N ALA A 116 -1.30 8.69 9.08
CA ALA A 116 -0.05 9.43 9.26
C ALA A 116 0.39 9.49 10.73
N ILE A 117 -0.55 9.77 11.65
CA ILE A 117 -0.28 9.75 13.09
C ILE A 117 0.19 8.37 13.53
N ALA A 118 -0.50 7.30 13.13
CA ALA A 118 -0.12 5.93 13.49
C ALA A 118 1.26 5.52 12.94
N GLN A 119 1.67 6.07 11.79
CA GLN A 119 3.00 5.80 11.23
C GLN A 119 4.10 6.57 11.95
N SER A 120 3.82 7.78 12.45
CA SER A 120 4.82 8.62 13.15
C SER A 120 5.41 7.96 14.41
N VAL A 121 4.64 7.09 15.06
CA VAL A 121 5.06 6.36 16.27
C VAL A 121 5.83 5.06 15.98
N SER A 122 5.98 4.66 14.72
CA SER A 122 6.51 3.35 14.29
C SER A 122 7.69 3.45 13.31
N GLN A 123 8.40 4.59 13.30
CA GLN A 123 9.55 4.88 12.41
C GLN A 123 10.92 4.62 13.05
N GLU A 124 11.06 3.55 13.84
CA GLU A 124 12.40 3.07 14.14
C GLU A 124 12.94 2.34 12.91
N ASP A 125 13.95 2.94 12.26
CA ASP A 125 14.70 2.33 11.18
C ASP A 125 15.68 1.30 11.78
N PRO A 126 15.44 -0.01 11.59
CA PRO A 126 16.27 -1.05 12.18
C PRO A 126 17.66 -1.15 11.53
N TRP A 127 17.90 -0.44 10.41
CA TRP A 127 19.16 -0.44 9.68
C TRP A 127 19.96 0.85 9.85
N LYS A 128 19.38 1.89 10.45
CA LYS A 128 20.02 3.21 10.58
C LYS A 128 21.41 3.13 11.21
N GLU A 129 21.51 2.45 12.33
CA GLU A 129 22.79 2.25 13.05
C GLU A 129 23.82 1.49 12.21
N ARG A 130 23.38 0.48 11.44
CA ARG A 130 24.26 -0.30 10.56
C ARG A 130 24.70 0.49 9.33
N ALA A 131 23.80 1.25 8.72
CA ALA A 131 24.09 2.13 7.59
C ALA A 131 25.07 3.25 7.98
N ASP A 132 24.92 3.80 9.19
CA ASP A 132 25.82 4.81 9.75
C ASP A 132 27.18 4.24 10.19
N GLY A 133 27.31 2.91 10.18
CA GLY A 133 28.60 2.21 10.25
C GLY A 133 28.88 1.44 11.53
N GLY A 134 27.87 1.17 12.37
CA GLY A 134 28.03 0.45 13.64
C GLY A 134 28.64 -0.95 13.50
N GLU A 135 28.42 -1.63 12.37
CA GLU A 135 28.85 -3.01 12.12
C GLU A 135 29.78 -3.14 10.89
N LYS A 136 30.55 -2.09 10.56
CA LYS A 136 31.49 -2.11 9.41
C LYS A 136 32.52 -3.25 9.47
N HIS A 137 32.78 -3.78 10.66
CA HIS A 137 33.72 -4.87 10.88
C HIS A 137 33.19 -6.25 10.44
N GLU A 138 31.88 -6.40 10.21
CA GLU A 138 31.27 -7.63 9.69
C GLU A 138 31.44 -7.80 8.17
N PHE A 139 31.85 -6.74 7.46
CA PHE A 139 31.97 -6.72 6.00
C PHE A 139 33.42 -6.48 5.58
N THR A 140 34.03 -7.46 4.91
CA THR A 140 35.33 -7.27 4.23
C THR A 140 35.07 -6.65 2.85
N PRO A 141 35.54 -5.42 2.57
CA PRO A 141 35.37 -4.81 1.26
C PRO A 141 36.04 -5.66 0.17
N LEU A 142 35.37 -5.78 -0.98
CA LEU A 142 35.99 -6.37 -2.16
C LEU A 142 37.21 -5.53 -2.56
N LYS A 143 38.29 -6.21 -2.96
CA LYS A 143 39.53 -5.57 -3.38
C LYS A 143 39.22 -4.67 -4.59
N GLU A 144 39.45 -3.37 -4.47
CA GLU A 144 39.41 -2.48 -5.63
C GLU A 144 40.51 -2.92 -6.60
N ILE A 145 40.09 -3.39 -7.78
CA ILE A 145 41.00 -3.65 -8.88
C ILE A 145 41.12 -2.33 -9.62
N ASN A 146 42.18 -1.58 -9.32
CA ASN A 146 42.57 -0.44 -10.12
C ASN A 146 43.05 -0.96 -11.49
N GLY A 147 42.33 -0.61 -12.54
CA GLY A 147 42.72 -0.87 -13.93
C GLY A 147 43.90 -0.02 -14.37
#